data_AF-U6D757-F1
#
_entry.id   AF-U6D757-F1
#
_cell.length_a   1.000
_cell.length_b   1.000
_cell.length_c   1.000
_cell.angle_alpha   90.00
_cell.angle_beta   90.00
_cell.angle_gamma   90.00
#
_symmetry.space_group_name_H-M   'P 1'
#
loop_
_entity.id
_entity.type
_entity.pdbx_description
1 polymer ?
#
loop_
_entity_poly.entity_id
_entity_poly.type
_entity_poly.pdbx_seq_one_letter_code
_entity_poly.pdbx_strand_id
1 'polypeptide(L)'
;MAGTPGRDPRGGPGICYLLGSLMAGLLAPGAVAFNLDVMGALRKEGEPGSLFGFSVALHRQLQPRPQSWLLVGAPQALALPGQQANRTGGLFACPLSLEETDCYRVDIDRGADVQKESKENQWLGVSVRSQGPGGKIVTCAHRYEARQRVDQILETRDVIGRCFVLSQDLAIRDELDGGEWKFCEGRPQGHEQFGFCQQGTAAAFSPDSHYLLFGAPGTYNWK
;
A
#
# COMPACT_ATOMS: atom_id res chain seq x y z
N MET A 1 -32.46 43.13 -62.04
CA MET A 1 -31.23 43.84 -61.63
C MET A 1 -30.83 43.33 -60.25
N ALA A 2 -29.55 42.90 -60.11
CA ALA A 2 -28.81 42.54 -58.88
C ALA A 2 -29.38 41.34 -58.07
N GLY A 3 -28.63 40.33 -57.58
CA GLY A 3 -27.21 40.21 -57.23
C GLY A 3 -27.13 39.57 -55.82
N THR A 4 -26.57 38.36 -55.71
CA THR A 4 -26.38 37.47 -54.51
C THR A 4 -25.53 38.07 -53.37
N PRO A 5 -25.52 37.57 -52.09
CA PRO A 5 -24.88 36.30 -51.63
C PRO A 5 -25.71 35.55 -50.53
N GLY A 6 -25.58 34.27 -50.15
CA GLY A 6 -24.52 33.26 -50.21
C GLY A 6 -24.21 32.73 -48.79
N ARG A 7 -24.57 31.48 -48.44
CA ARG A 7 -23.80 30.60 -47.51
C ARG A 7 -24.35 29.16 -47.40
N ASP A 8 -23.49 28.24 -47.84
CA ASP A 8 -23.27 26.80 -47.59
C ASP A 8 -24.36 25.88 -46.95
N PRO A 9 -24.61 24.71 -47.58
CA PRO A 9 -25.23 23.55 -46.95
C PRO A 9 -24.16 22.52 -46.56
N ARG A 10 -23.88 22.32 -45.26
CA ARG A 10 -23.15 21.12 -44.79
C ARG A 10 -23.75 20.59 -43.50
N GLY A 11 -24.76 19.72 -43.65
CA GLY A 11 -25.15 18.77 -42.60
C GLY A 11 -24.03 17.75 -42.41
N GLY A 12 -23.42 17.74 -41.23
CA GLY A 12 -22.15 17.07 -40.96
C GLY A 12 -22.22 15.53 -40.88
N PRO A 13 -21.09 14.84 -41.11
CA PRO A 13 -20.99 13.38 -41.14
C PRO A 13 -20.75 12.80 -39.73
N GLY A 14 -21.42 13.30 -38.68
CA GLY A 14 -21.07 12.98 -37.29
C GLY A 14 -21.58 11.63 -36.75
N ILE A 15 -22.62 11.05 -37.38
CA ILE A 15 -23.34 9.89 -36.82
C ILE A 15 -22.67 8.56 -37.19
N CYS A 16 -22.02 8.47 -38.36
CA CYS A 16 -21.35 7.23 -38.78
C CYS A 16 -20.06 6.92 -38.01
N TYR A 17 -19.34 7.95 -37.52
CA TYR A 17 -18.10 7.74 -36.76
C TYR A 17 -18.36 7.18 -35.35
N LEU A 18 -19.48 7.53 -34.72
CA LEU A 18 -19.84 7.08 -33.37
C LEU A 18 -20.23 5.59 -33.31
N LEU A 19 -20.91 5.08 -34.34
CA LEU A 19 -21.26 3.66 -34.47
C LEU A 19 -20.03 2.79 -34.79
N GLY A 20 -19.09 3.31 -35.59
CA GLY A 20 -17.83 2.63 -35.90
C GLY A 20 -16.91 2.47 -34.70
N SER A 21 -16.81 3.49 -33.83
CA SER A 21 -16.03 3.42 -32.58
C SER A 21 -16.65 2.48 -31.54
N LEU A 22 -17.98 2.39 -31.49
CA LEU A 22 -18.67 1.47 -30.57
C LEU A 22 -18.44 0.01 -30.97
N MET A 23 -18.52 -0.31 -32.27
CA MET A 23 -18.24 -1.66 -32.78
C MET A 23 -16.77 -2.07 -32.67
N ALA A 24 -15.82 -1.13 -32.76
CA ALA A 24 -14.39 -1.41 -32.58
C ALA A 24 -14.04 -1.80 -31.13
N GLY A 25 -14.77 -1.27 -30.13
CA GLY A 25 -14.60 -1.66 -28.73
C GLY A 25 -15.16 -3.06 -28.40
N LEU A 26 -16.22 -3.49 -29.10
CA LEU A 26 -16.81 -4.83 -28.96
C LEU A 26 -16.00 -5.93 -29.67
N LEU A 27 -15.13 -5.57 -30.62
CA LEU A 27 -14.26 -6.48 -31.38
C LEU A 27 -12.83 -6.55 -30.85
N ALA A 28 -12.49 -5.79 -29.80
CA ALA A 28 -11.22 -5.95 -29.12
C ALA A 28 -11.19 -7.34 -28.45
N PRO A 29 -10.28 -8.25 -28.85
CA PRO A 29 -10.18 -9.53 -28.18
C PRO A 29 -9.86 -9.27 -26.72
N GLY A 30 -10.80 -9.65 -25.84
CA GLY A 30 -10.55 -9.66 -24.41
C GLY A 30 -9.28 -10.46 -24.18
N ALA A 31 -8.31 -9.89 -23.45
CA ALA A 31 -7.13 -10.61 -23.06
C ALA A 31 -7.57 -11.75 -22.14
N VAL A 32 -7.70 -12.97 -22.68
CA VAL A 32 -7.99 -14.16 -21.90
C VAL A 32 -6.64 -14.64 -21.36
N ALA A 33 -6.49 -14.68 -20.05
CA ALA A 33 -5.35 -15.36 -19.43
C ALA A 33 -5.40 -16.84 -19.85
N PHE A 34 -4.50 -17.26 -20.72
CA PHE A 34 -4.58 -18.58 -21.37
C PHE A 34 -3.69 -19.63 -20.69
N ASN A 35 -2.75 -19.22 -19.85
CA ASN A 35 -1.73 -20.07 -19.24
C ASN A 35 -1.63 -19.96 -17.71
N LEU A 36 -2.63 -19.37 -17.05
CA LEU A 36 -2.74 -19.43 -15.59
C LEU A 36 -3.42 -20.74 -15.19
N ASP A 37 -2.73 -21.56 -14.41
CA ASP A 37 -3.32 -22.76 -13.83
C ASP A 37 -4.27 -22.37 -12.70
N VAL A 38 -5.57 -22.54 -12.94
CA VAL A 38 -6.63 -22.27 -11.97
C VAL A 38 -6.96 -23.49 -11.11
N MET A 39 -6.44 -24.68 -11.44
CA MET A 39 -6.68 -25.92 -10.72
C MET A 39 -5.62 -26.17 -9.65
N GLY A 40 -4.35 -25.90 -9.97
CA GLY A 40 -3.20 -26.09 -9.09
C GLY A 40 -2.73 -24.83 -8.34
N ALA A 41 -3.61 -23.84 -8.16
CA ALA A 41 -3.24 -22.57 -7.53
C ALA A 41 -2.85 -22.75 -6.06
N LEU A 42 -1.72 -22.15 -5.66
CA LEU A 42 -1.34 -22.06 -4.25
C LEU A 42 -2.29 -21.11 -3.52
N ARG A 43 -3.04 -21.63 -2.55
CA ARG A 43 -3.92 -20.85 -1.69
C ARG A 43 -3.25 -20.60 -0.35
N LYS A 44 -3.38 -19.37 0.16
CA LYS A 44 -2.99 -18.99 1.52
C LYS A 44 -4.16 -18.30 2.20
N GLU A 45 -4.48 -18.74 3.40
CA GLU A 45 -5.61 -18.23 4.17
C GLU A 45 -5.13 -17.47 5.41
N GLY A 46 -5.84 -16.41 5.76
CA GLY A 46 -5.61 -15.61 6.96
C GLY A 46 -6.87 -15.46 7.78
N GLU A 47 -6.74 -14.86 8.96
CA GLU A 47 -7.86 -14.71 9.90
C GLU A 47 -9.05 -13.95 9.27
N PRO A 48 -10.29 -14.41 9.48
CA PRO A 48 -11.48 -13.72 9.01
C PRO A 48 -11.54 -12.26 9.49
N GLY A 49 -11.89 -11.35 8.57
CA GLY A 49 -12.00 -9.92 8.88
C GLY A 49 -10.66 -9.20 9.11
N SER A 50 -9.52 -9.85 8.92
CA SER A 50 -8.19 -9.20 8.99
C SER A 50 -7.82 -8.42 7.71
N LEU A 51 -8.62 -8.56 6.65
CA LEU A 51 -8.30 -8.13 5.29
C LEU A 51 -6.97 -8.74 4.79
N PHE A 52 -6.68 -9.98 5.16
CA PHE A 52 -5.56 -10.72 4.63
C PHE A 52 -5.62 -10.79 3.09
N GLY A 53 -4.52 -10.41 2.44
CA GLY A 53 -4.47 -10.29 0.99
C GLY A 53 -4.75 -8.88 0.46
N PHE A 54 -4.97 -7.89 1.34
CA PHE A 54 -5.18 -6.49 0.92
C PHE A 54 -4.03 -5.97 0.06
N SER A 55 -2.80 -6.35 0.40
CA SER A 55 -1.63 -6.14 -0.44
C SER A 55 -0.76 -7.38 -0.45
N VAL A 56 -0.07 -7.62 -1.57
CA VAL A 56 0.78 -8.81 -1.75
C VAL A 56 2.08 -8.43 -2.45
N ALA A 57 3.16 -9.15 -2.13
CA ALA A 57 4.42 -9.08 -2.85
C ALA A 57 5.14 -10.44 -2.82
N LEU A 58 5.82 -10.78 -3.91
CA LEU A 58 6.78 -11.88 -3.90
C LEU A 58 8.13 -11.34 -3.43
N HIS A 59 8.80 -12.09 -2.56
CA HIS A 59 10.14 -11.78 -2.09
C HIS A 59 11.05 -12.99 -2.15
N ARG A 60 12.32 -12.77 -2.48
CA ARG A 60 13.34 -13.81 -2.53
C ARG A 60 14.51 -13.43 -1.64
N GLN A 61 14.61 -14.08 -0.50
CA GLN A 61 15.76 -14.05 0.38
C GLN A 61 16.92 -14.83 -0.25
N LEU A 62 18.15 -14.32 -0.15
CA LEU A 62 19.36 -15.03 -0.60
C LEU A 62 20.21 -15.51 0.58
N GLN A 63 20.22 -14.76 1.67
CA GLN A 63 20.98 -15.03 2.89
C GLN A 63 20.08 -14.91 4.14
N PRO A 64 20.33 -15.64 5.23
CA PRO A 64 21.42 -16.63 5.40
C PRO A 64 21.18 -17.94 4.63
N ARG A 65 19.94 -18.19 4.20
CA ARG A 65 19.58 -19.30 3.30
C ARG A 65 18.63 -18.81 2.21
N PRO A 66 18.73 -19.31 0.98
CA PRO A 66 17.78 -18.99 -0.06
C PRO A 66 16.37 -19.43 0.32
N GLN A 67 15.41 -18.52 0.25
CA GLN A 67 14.01 -18.78 0.56
C GLN A 67 13.13 -17.82 -0.24
N SER A 68 12.00 -18.33 -0.75
CA SER A 68 11.01 -17.51 -1.44
C SER A 68 9.77 -17.39 -0.57
N TRP A 69 9.26 -16.16 -0.49
CA TRP A 69 8.14 -15.79 0.36
C TRP A 69 7.05 -15.16 -0.47
N LEU A 70 5.79 -15.54 -0.20
CA LEU A 70 4.65 -14.69 -0.49
C LEU A 70 4.42 -13.82 0.74
N LEU A 71 4.66 -12.52 0.60
CA LEU A 71 4.38 -11.53 1.62
C LEU A 71 2.94 -11.03 1.46
N VAL A 72 2.20 -11.01 2.56
CA VAL A 72 0.79 -10.65 2.57
C VAL A 72 0.52 -9.60 3.63
N GLY A 73 -0.04 -8.47 3.22
CA GLY A 73 -0.55 -7.44 4.11
C GLY A 73 -1.97 -7.77 4.57
N ALA A 74 -2.22 -7.60 5.87
CA ALA A 74 -3.52 -7.74 6.49
C ALA A 74 -3.76 -6.52 7.41
N PRO A 75 -4.19 -5.36 6.87
CA PRO A 75 -4.27 -4.08 7.59
C PRO A 75 -5.26 -4.09 8.76
N GLN A 76 -6.08 -5.12 8.86
CA GLN A 76 -7.08 -5.27 9.89
C GLN A 76 -6.79 -6.47 10.80
N ALA A 77 -5.62 -7.10 10.73
CA ALA A 77 -5.22 -8.11 11.70
C ALA A 77 -5.27 -7.58 13.15
N LEU A 78 -5.59 -8.46 14.10
CA LEU A 78 -5.64 -8.13 15.53
C LEU A 78 -4.31 -7.59 16.02
N ALA A 79 -4.32 -6.85 17.13
CA ALA A 79 -3.09 -6.33 17.72
C ALA A 79 -2.20 -7.44 18.30
N LEU A 80 -0.88 -7.23 18.26
CA LEU A 80 0.05 -8.00 19.08
C LEU A 80 -0.06 -7.56 20.55
N PRO A 81 0.28 -8.44 21.52
CA PRO A 81 0.31 -8.07 22.92
C PRO A 81 1.15 -6.82 23.20
N GLY A 82 0.65 -5.93 24.06
CA GLY A 82 1.36 -4.72 24.48
C GLY A 82 1.25 -3.51 23.54
N GLN A 83 0.49 -3.59 22.44
CA GLN A 83 0.31 -2.46 21.51
C GLN A 83 -0.79 -1.46 21.90
N GLN A 84 -1.50 -1.68 23.02
CA GLN A 84 -2.60 -0.80 23.48
C GLN A 84 -3.65 -0.49 22.40
N ALA A 85 -3.98 -1.51 21.60
CA ALA A 85 -4.91 -1.44 20.47
C ALA A 85 -5.63 -2.80 20.33
N ASN A 86 -6.79 -2.79 19.70
CA ASN A 86 -7.54 -3.98 19.30
C ASN A 86 -7.06 -4.49 17.94
N ARG A 87 -6.81 -3.57 17.00
CA ARG A 87 -6.41 -3.89 15.62
C ARG A 87 -5.31 -2.97 15.16
N THR A 88 -4.16 -3.55 14.85
CA THR A 88 -3.01 -2.79 14.33
C THR A 88 -2.70 -3.10 12.88
N GLY A 89 -3.22 -4.21 12.36
CA GLY A 89 -2.79 -4.77 11.09
C GLY A 89 -1.45 -5.51 11.21
N GLY A 90 -1.03 -6.17 10.14
CA GLY A 90 0.23 -6.89 10.13
C GLY A 90 0.74 -7.21 8.73
N LEU A 91 2.01 -7.56 8.70
CA LEU A 91 2.66 -8.24 7.59
C LEU A 91 2.75 -9.72 7.92
N PHE A 92 2.40 -10.57 6.97
CA PHE A 92 2.51 -12.02 7.06
C PHE A 92 3.49 -12.53 6.00
N ALA A 93 4.25 -13.55 6.35
CA ALA A 93 5.15 -14.24 5.44
C ALA A 93 4.72 -15.69 5.30
N CYS A 94 4.44 -16.09 4.06
CA CYS A 94 3.98 -17.42 3.72
C CYS A 94 5.05 -18.13 2.87
N PRO A 95 5.51 -19.33 3.26
CA PRO A 95 6.27 -20.19 2.38
C PRO A 95 5.49 -20.47 1.08
N LEU A 96 6.20 -20.69 -0.04
CA LEU A 96 5.57 -21.16 -1.29
C LEU A 96 5.30 -22.67 -1.26
N SER A 97 4.62 -23.12 -0.21
CA SER A 97 4.17 -24.50 0.01
C SER A 97 2.70 -24.68 -0.37
N LEU A 98 2.24 -25.94 -0.43
CA LEU A 98 0.81 -26.30 -0.60
C LEU A 98 -0.01 -26.14 0.69
N GLU A 99 0.62 -25.95 1.84
CA GLU A 99 -0.08 -25.78 3.12
C GLU A 99 -0.76 -24.40 3.14
N GLU A 100 -2.05 -24.32 3.43
CA GLU A 100 -2.78 -23.06 3.27
C GLU A 100 -2.61 -22.12 4.47
N THR A 101 -2.24 -22.68 5.63
CA THR A 101 -2.23 -21.98 6.92
C THR A 101 -0.82 -21.82 7.52
N ASP A 102 0.23 -22.02 6.73
CA ASP A 102 1.63 -21.92 7.16
C ASP A 102 2.20 -20.49 7.17
N CYS A 103 1.34 -19.49 6.96
CA CYS A 103 1.72 -18.08 7.06
C CYS A 103 1.94 -17.69 8.52
N TYR A 104 3.04 -17.02 8.81
CA TYR A 104 3.29 -16.44 10.13
C TYR A 104 3.35 -14.92 10.07
N ARG A 105 2.95 -14.27 11.17
CA ARG A 105 3.03 -12.82 11.30
C ARG A 105 4.48 -12.39 11.55
N VAL A 106 4.96 -11.44 10.75
CA VAL A 106 6.28 -10.85 10.94
C VAL A 106 6.20 -9.84 12.08
N ASP A 107 7.04 -10.03 13.09
CA ASP A 107 7.02 -9.26 14.33
C ASP A 107 7.93 -8.03 14.23
N ILE A 108 7.37 -6.94 13.74
CA ILE A 108 8.10 -5.70 13.40
C ILE A 108 7.67 -4.49 14.21
N ASP A 109 6.54 -4.59 14.91
CA ASP A 109 5.91 -3.47 15.62
C ASP A 109 5.50 -3.92 17.02
N ARG A 110 6.31 -3.60 18.03
CA ARG A 110 6.04 -3.99 19.43
C ARG A 110 5.78 -2.79 20.31
N GLY A 111 5.05 -3.01 21.40
CA GLY A 111 4.75 -1.99 22.40
C GLY A 111 3.87 -0.86 21.86
N ALA A 112 3.60 0.12 22.72
CA ALA A 112 3.04 1.42 22.34
C ALA A 112 3.38 2.47 23.41
N ASP A 113 3.75 3.66 22.99
CA ASP A 113 3.83 4.83 23.88
C ASP A 113 2.54 5.66 23.75
N VAL A 114 1.57 5.41 24.63
CA VAL A 114 0.25 6.05 24.57
C VAL A 114 0.29 7.58 24.72
N GLN A 115 1.42 8.13 25.19
CA GLN A 115 1.65 9.57 25.30
C GLN A 115 2.12 10.20 23.97
N LYS A 116 2.50 9.38 23.00
CA LYS A 116 3.06 9.82 21.71
C LYS A 116 2.37 9.23 20.48
N GLU A 117 1.62 8.15 20.62
CA GLU A 117 1.03 7.48 19.45
C GLU A 117 -0.29 6.77 19.76
N SER A 118 -1.05 6.50 18.70
CA SER A 118 -2.09 5.47 18.69
C SER A 118 -1.85 4.50 17.55
N LYS A 119 -1.85 3.20 17.90
CA LYS A 119 -1.75 2.11 16.92
C LYS A 119 -3.11 1.56 16.52
N GLU A 120 -4.19 2.02 17.15
CA GLU A 120 -5.54 1.56 16.87
C GLU A 120 -5.93 1.88 15.41
N ASN A 121 -6.24 0.85 14.65
CA ASN A 121 -6.55 0.93 13.22
C ASN A 121 -5.50 1.70 12.41
N GLN A 122 -4.20 1.53 12.72
CA GLN A 122 -3.11 2.14 11.94
C GLN A 122 -2.95 1.54 10.52
N TRP A 123 -3.56 0.38 10.26
CA TRP A 123 -3.56 -0.32 8.97
C TRP A 123 -2.18 -0.79 8.50
N LEU A 124 -1.41 -1.42 9.39
CA LEU A 124 -0.13 -2.03 9.02
C LEU A 124 -0.32 -3.15 7.99
N GLY A 125 0.39 -3.09 6.87
CA GLY A 125 0.20 -4.01 5.74
C GLY A 125 -0.75 -3.47 4.66
N VAL A 126 -1.13 -2.19 4.71
CA VAL A 126 -1.92 -1.56 3.62
C VAL A 126 -1.16 -1.60 2.28
N SER A 127 0.16 -1.47 2.32
CA SER A 127 1.04 -1.56 1.16
C SER A 127 2.25 -2.40 1.52
N VAL A 128 2.60 -3.35 0.65
CA VAL A 128 3.78 -4.20 0.80
C VAL A 128 4.54 -4.20 -0.54
N ARG A 129 5.86 -3.99 -0.49
CA ARG A 129 6.74 -4.09 -1.66
C ARG A 129 8.04 -4.77 -1.31
N SER A 130 8.58 -5.49 -2.29
CA SER A 130 9.94 -6.02 -2.25
C SER A 130 10.83 -5.24 -3.20
N GLN A 131 12.07 -5.01 -2.79
CA GLN A 131 13.16 -4.47 -3.63
C GLN A 131 13.71 -5.53 -4.61
N GLY A 132 13.18 -6.76 -4.57
CA GLY A 132 13.63 -7.88 -5.39
C GLY A 132 14.55 -8.86 -4.62
N PRO A 133 15.20 -9.79 -5.34
CA PRO A 133 16.04 -10.82 -4.73
C PRO A 133 17.19 -10.27 -3.90
N GLY A 134 17.30 -10.70 -2.64
CA GLY A 134 18.33 -10.27 -1.70
C GLY A 134 18.19 -8.82 -1.23
N GLY A 135 17.17 -8.11 -1.69
CA GLY A 135 16.90 -6.73 -1.31
C GLY A 135 16.04 -6.62 -0.06
N LYS A 136 15.69 -5.37 0.28
CA LYS A 136 14.84 -5.03 1.41
C LYS A 136 13.35 -5.17 1.07
N ILE A 137 12.52 -5.07 2.10
CA ILE A 137 11.07 -5.05 2.01
C ILE A 137 10.58 -3.78 2.67
N VAL A 138 9.51 -3.20 2.14
CA VAL A 138 8.78 -2.13 2.82
C VAL A 138 7.33 -2.55 3.05
N THR A 139 6.83 -2.28 4.25
CA THR A 139 5.40 -2.38 4.58
C THR A 139 4.96 -1.13 5.33
N CYS A 140 3.73 -0.66 5.14
CA CYS A 140 3.28 0.61 5.70
C CYS A 140 1.99 0.51 6.51
N ALA A 141 1.82 1.49 7.39
CA ALA A 141 0.66 1.76 8.23
C ALA A 141 0.22 3.21 8.00
N HIS A 142 -0.48 3.45 6.90
CA HIS A 142 -0.84 4.81 6.45
C HIS A 142 -1.80 5.57 7.38
N ARG A 143 -2.43 4.89 8.34
CA ARG A 143 -3.32 5.49 9.34
C ARG A 143 -2.68 5.60 10.72
N TYR A 144 -1.37 5.39 10.81
CA TYR A 144 -0.63 5.62 12.05
C TYR A 144 -0.84 7.06 12.55
N GLU A 145 -1.21 7.18 13.81
CA GLU A 145 -1.53 8.43 14.48
C GLU A 145 -0.42 8.79 15.46
N ALA A 146 0.21 9.95 15.23
CA ALA A 146 1.11 10.59 16.18
C ALA A 146 0.32 11.51 17.09
N ARG A 147 0.64 11.51 18.38
CA ARG A 147 0.00 12.31 19.42
C ARG A 147 0.99 13.24 20.08
N GLN A 148 0.51 14.41 20.47
CA GLN A 148 1.26 15.33 21.32
C GLN A 148 0.35 15.89 22.39
N ARG A 149 0.91 16.15 23.58
CA ARG A 149 0.18 16.75 24.71
C ARG A 149 -1.08 15.95 25.07
N VAL A 150 -0.96 14.62 25.12
CA VAL A 150 -2.06 13.71 25.46
C VAL A 150 -2.64 14.08 26.83
N ASP A 151 -3.96 14.04 26.94
CA ASP A 151 -4.73 14.43 28.14
C ASP A 151 -4.59 15.92 28.53
N GLN A 152 -4.20 16.79 27.58
CA GLN A 152 -4.14 18.25 27.77
C GLN A 152 -5.07 18.99 26.79
N ILE A 153 -5.40 20.25 27.09
CA ILE A 153 -6.31 21.09 26.28
C ILE A 153 -5.84 21.24 24.82
N LEU A 154 -4.53 21.21 24.60
CA LEU A 154 -3.91 21.38 23.29
C LEU A 154 -3.47 20.05 22.67
N GLU A 155 -4.08 18.94 23.04
CA GLU A 155 -3.79 17.63 22.44
C GLU A 155 -3.93 17.70 20.91
N THR A 156 -2.94 17.19 20.19
CA THR A 156 -3.01 17.01 18.74
C THR A 156 -2.91 15.54 18.37
N ARG A 157 -3.64 15.16 17.32
CA ARG A 157 -3.68 13.81 16.76
C ARG A 157 -3.50 13.91 15.26
N ASP A 158 -2.28 13.63 14.81
CA ASP A 158 -1.88 13.75 13.41
C ASP A 158 -1.81 12.35 12.79
N VAL A 159 -2.60 12.10 11.75
CA VAL A 159 -2.60 10.84 11.00
C VAL A 159 -1.51 10.91 9.92
N ILE A 160 -0.26 10.89 10.36
CA ILE A 160 0.91 11.07 9.50
C ILE A 160 1.22 9.85 8.65
N GLY A 161 0.83 8.65 9.10
CA GLY A 161 1.27 7.39 8.50
C GLY A 161 2.74 7.08 8.80
N ARG A 162 3.13 5.83 8.58
CA ARG A 162 4.52 5.37 8.72
C ARG A 162 4.80 4.12 7.92
N CYS A 163 6.07 3.80 7.74
CA CYS A 163 6.50 2.55 7.11
C CYS A 163 7.59 1.84 7.92
N PHE A 164 7.72 0.55 7.65
CA PHE A 164 8.78 -0.31 8.13
C PHE A 164 9.60 -0.80 6.96
N VAL A 165 10.92 -0.71 7.07
CA VAL A 165 11.85 -1.35 6.15
C VAL A 165 12.48 -2.56 6.83
N LEU A 166 12.52 -3.69 6.14
CA LEU A 166 13.08 -4.94 6.65
C LEU A 166 14.19 -5.41 5.72
N SER A 167 15.18 -6.07 6.30
CA SER A 167 16.19 -6.80 5.55
C SER A 167 15.60 -8.02 4.82
N GLN A 168 16.39 -8.60 3.92
CA GLN A 168 15.98 -9.74 3.07
C GLN A 168 15.46 -10.96 3.85
N ASP A 169 15.80 -11.07 5.13
CA ASP A 169 15.39 -12.15 6.04
C ASP A 169 14.19 -11.78 6.92
N LEU A 170 13.47 -10.72 6.55
CA LEU A 170 12.28 -10.20 7.24
C LEU A 170 12.56 -9.62 8.64
N ALA A 171 13.84 -9.44 8.99
CA ALA A 171 14.27 -8.90 10.27
C ALA A 171 14.75 -7.44 10.13
N ILE A 172 14.87 -6.76 11.28
CA ILE A 172 15.54 -5.47 11.39
C ILE A 172 17.02 -5.77 11.68
N ARG A 173 17.91 -5.42 10.75
CA ARG A 173 19.35 -5.70 10.86
C ARG A 173 20.21 -4.44 10.85
N ASP A 174 19.84 -3.47 10.01
CA ASP A 174 20.63 -2.27 9.77
C ASP A 174 19.96 -1.02 10.37
N GLU A 175 20.70 0.08 10.48
CA GLU A 175 20.17 1.38 10.95
C GLU A 175 19.06 1.94 10.04
N LEU A 176 19.07 1.57 8.76
CA LEU A 176 18.04 1.96 7.79
C LEU A 176 16.80 1.05 7.82
N ASP A 177 16.81 -0.03 8.62
CA ASP A 177 15.65 -0.89 8.84
C ASP A 177 14.80 -0.37 10.02
N GLY A 178 13.63 -0.97 10.19
CA GLY A 178 12.70 -0.64 11.29
C GLY A 178 11.66 0.41 10.91
N GLY A 179 10.98 0.91 11.94
CA GLY A 179 9.76 1.71 11.83
C GLY A 179 9.93 3.23 11.80
N GLU A 180 11.17 3.73 11.74
CA GLU A 180 11.46 5.17 11.78
C GLU A 180 11.23 5.88 10.44
N TRP A 181 10.69 5.19 9.44
CA TRP A 181 10.32 5.79 8.16
C TRP A 181 9.02 6.57 8.28
N LYS A 182 9.14 7.78 8.84
CA LYS A 182 8.06 8.75 9.11
C LYS A 182 8.45 10.15 8.62
N PHE A 183 8.50 10.37 7.31
CA PHE A 183 8.98 11.66 6.78
C PHE A 183 8.06 12.85 7.15
N CYS A 184 6.79 12.57 7.48
CA CYS A 184 5.80 13.56 7.89
C CYS A 184 5.90 13.95 9.38
N GLU A 185 6.61 13.18 10.20
CA GLU A 185 6.85 13.50 11.61
C GLU A 185 7.74 14.75 11.76
N GLY A 186 7.45 15.59 12.76
CA GLY A 186 8.22 16.80 13.05
C GLY A 186 8.04 17.95 12.05
N ARG A 187 7.17 17.80 11.05
CA ARG A 187 6.81 18.84 10.09
C ARG A 187 5.64 19.70 10.57
N PRO A 188 5.38 20.87 9.94
CA PRO A 188 4.20 21.67 10.25
C PRO A 188 2.92 20.81 10.22
N GLN A 189 2.23 20.82 11.35
CA GLN A 189 0.99 20.08 11.58
C GLN A 189 -0.20 20.74 10.85
N GLY A 190 -1.37 20.12 10.95
CA GLY A 190 -2.59 20.61 10.30
C GLY A 190 -2.86 19.95 8.94
N HIS A 191 -4.12 20.03 8.50
CA HIS A 191 -4.59 19.43 7.25
C HIS A 191 -4.05 20.18 6.01
N GLU A 192 -3.71 21.45 6.19
CA GLU A 192 -3.12 22.32 5.20
C GLU A 192 -1.62 22.04 4.97
N GLN A 193 -0.99 21.22 5.81
CA GLN A 193 0.42 20.83 5.73
C GLN A 193 0.57 19.30 5.83
N PHE A 194 1.17 18.75 6.91
CA PHE A 194 1.57 17.35 7.02
C PHE A 194 0.79 16.55 8.09
N GLY A 195 -0.13 17.17 8.84
CA GLY A 195 -0.87 16.51 9.92
C GLY A 195 -1.77 15.35 9.46
N PHE A 196 -2.14 15.31 8.19
CA PHE A 196 -2.94 14.25 7.58
C PHE A 196 -2.22 13.57 6.40
N CYS A 197 -0.89 13.57 6.42
CA CYS A 197 -0.06 13.08 5.34
C CYS A 197 -0.42 11.68 4.82
N GLN A 198 -0.80 10.75 5.71
CA GLN A 198 -1.10 9.36 5.37
C GLN A 198 0.01 8.68 4.53
N GLN A 199 1.26 8.92 4.93
CA GLN A 199 2.43 8.33 4.30
C GLN A 199 2.30 6.81 4.24
N GLY A 200 2.62 6.25 3.08
CA GLY A 200 2.62 4.81 2.88
C GLY A 200 1.25 4.27 2.49
N THR A 201 0.32 5.14 2.09
CA THR A 201 -0.86 4.72 1.31
C THR A 201 -0.41 3.98 0.05
N ALA A 202 0.70 4.42 -0.55
CA ALA A 202 1.46 3.67 -1.52
C ALA A 202 2.96 3.70 -1.16
N ALA A 203 3.69 2.67 -1.57
CA ALA A 203 5.14 2.61 -1.51
C ALA A 203 5.70 1.91 -2.75
N ALA A 204 6.93 2.25 -3.14
CA ALA A 204 7.65 1.61 -4.25
C ALA A 204 9.16 1.80 -4.09
N PHE A 205 9.94 0.85 -4.60
CA PHE A 205 11.37 1.07 -4.85
C PHE A 205 11.55 1.66 -6.25
N SER A 206 12.54 2.52 -6.43
CA SER A 206 12.92 3.01 -7.76
C SER A 206 13.42 1.86 -8.65
N PRO A 207 13.42 2.01 -9.99
CA PRO A 207 13.86 0.94 -10.89
C PRO A 207 15.30 0.46 -10.69
N ASP A 208 16.17 1.35 -10.22
CA ASP A 208 17.57 1.05 -9.85
C ASP A 208 17.72 0.53 -8.41
N SER A 209 16.60 0.36 -7.71
CA SER A 209 16.52 -0.06 -6.30
C SER A 209 17.27 0.83 -5.31
N HIS A 210 17.66 2.06 -5.71
CA HIS A 210 18.43 2.95 -4.84
C HIS A 210 17.55 3.78 -3.90
N TYR A 211 16.34 4.13 -4.34
CA TYR A 211 15.42 4.99 -3.59
C TYR A 211 14.14 4.25 -3.19
N LEU A 212 13.64 4.63 -2.02
CA LEU A 212 12.31 4.26 -1.55
C LEU A 212 11.37 5.46 -1.72
N LEU A 213 10.24 5.23 -2.37
CA LEU A 213 9.23 6.22 -2.70
C LEU A 213 7.98 5.97 -1.87
N PHE A 214 7.39 7.03 -1.31
CA PHE A 214 6.15 6.99 -0.54
C PHE A 214 5.07 7.87 -1.17
N GLY A 215 3.85 7.35 -1.24
CA GLY A 215 2.65 8.13 -1.50
C GLY A 215 2.09 8.68 -0.18
N ALA A 216 1.79 9.97 -0.16
CA ALA A 216 1.29 10.71 1.00
C ALA A 216 0.13 11.64 0.57
N PRO A 217 -1.05 11.07 0.28
CA PRO A 217 -2.13 11.77 -0.42
C PRO A 217 -2.80 12.87 0.40
N GLY A 218 -2.62 12.93 1.71
CA GLY A 218 -3.29 13.94 2.54
C GLY A 218 -2.42 15.15 2.88
N THR A 219 -1.27 15.29 2.22
CA THR A 219 -0.46 16.52 2.34
C THR A 219 -1.11 17.68 1.60
N TYR A 220 -0.91 18.90 2.11
CA TYR A 220 -1.34 20.15 1.46
C TYR A 220 -2.83 20.24 1.07
N ASN A 221 -3.75 19.91 1.99
CA ASN A 221 -5.19 19.83 1.70
C ASN A 221 -5.54 18.82 0.60
N TRP A 222 -4.93 17.63 0.67
CA TRP A 222 -5.20 16.53 -0.26
C TRP A 222 -4.95 16.89 -1.74
N LYS A 223 -3.89 17.64 -2.02
CA LYS A 223 -3.45 17.94 -3.39
C LYS A 223 -2.82 16.71 -4.06
#